data_AF-A0A926VJC7-F1
#
_entry.id   AF-A0A926VJC7-F1
#
_cell.length_a   1.000
_cell.length_b   1.000
_cell.length_c   1.000
_cell.angle_alpha   90.00
_cell.angle_beta   90.00
_cell.angle_gamma   90.00
#
_symmetry.space_group_name_H-M   'P 1'
#
loop_
_entity.id
_entity.type
_entity.pdbx_description
1 polymer ?
#
loop_
_entity_poly.entity_id
_entity_poly.type
_entity_poly.pdbx_seq_one_letter_code
_entity_poly.pdbx_strand_id
1 'polypeptide(L)'
;MQANTLLTSTKDSVQVIKTIFYWQSKQALSCHCLLRIYIDEVHERAIVIASELDSNRHNTAITHDIKGLASAVVQTFESQIGVPLEQIVWIVHYGDFSQPRSYENIGFSDEFSRVDLPWYGTSLGEGEGFWTVLRAAPRKEILGWIDLEPVDRVLAELASH
;
A
#
# COMPACT_ATOMS: atom_id res chain seq x y z
N MET A 1 -4.70 11.22 -19.05
CA MET A 1 -3.74 10.36 -18.33
C MET A 1 -3.00 11.25 -17.35
N GLN A 2 -3.28 11.13 -16.05
CA GLN A 2 -2.43 11.77 -15.04
C GLN A 2 -1.12 11.00 -15.00
N ALA A 3 0.01 11.71 -15.04
CA ALA A 3 1.32 11.11 -14.88
C ALA A 3 1.45 10.64 -13.44
N ASN A 4 1.59 9.34 -13.23
CA ASN A 4 1.94 8.80 -11.91
C ASN A 4 3.42 9.10 -11.70
N THR A 5 3.74 10.04 -10.80
CA THR A 5 5.11 10.26 -10.38
C THR A 5 5.58 8.99 -9.67
N LEU A 6 6.53 8.31 -10.29
CA LEU A 6 7.09 7.04 -9.84
C LEU A 6 8.52 7.28 -9.35
N LEU A 7 8.76 7.04 -8.08
CA LEU A 7 10.11 7.00 -7.53
C LEU A 7 10.55 5.56 -7.37
N THR A 8 11.67 5.21 -7.99
CA THR A 8 12.30 3.90 -7.85
C THR A 8 13.69 4.08 -7.29
N SER A 9 14.02 3.33 -6.24
CA SER A 9 15.34 3.32 -5.63
C SER A 9 15.69 1.91 -5.18
N THR A 10 16.99 1.64 -5.02
CA THR A 10 17.47 0.37 -4.49
C THR A 10 18.40 0.66 -3.33
N LYS A 11 18.15 0.06 -2.16
CA LYS A 11 18.97 0.18 -0.96
C LYS A 11 19.10 -1.20 -0.33
N ASP A 12 20.32 -1.63 -0.03
CA ASP A 12 20.59 -2.91 0.65
C ASP A 12 19.90 -4.12 -0.02
N SER A 13 19.91 -4.18 -1.35
CA SER A 13 19.24 -5.19 -2.19
C SER A 13 17.71 -5.21 -2.12
N VAL A 14 17.10 -4.19 -1.51
CA VAL A 14 15.65 -3.97 -1.54
C VAL A 14 15.35 -2.87 -2.56
N GLN A 15 14.57 -3.21 -3.58
CA GLN A 15 13.99 -2.21 -4.48
C GLN A 15 12.75 -1.61 -3.84
N VAL A 16 12.64 -0.29 -3.91
CA VAL A 16 11.50 0.47 -3.39
C VAL A 16 10.85 1.25 -4.52
N ILE A 17 9.55 1.05 -4.68
CA ILE A 17 8.69 1.81 -5.59
C ILE A 17 7.75 2.65 -4.76
N LYS A 18 7.66 3.96 -5.03
CA LYS A 18 6.71 4.87 -4.38
C LYS A 18 5.92 5.64 -5.44
N THR A 19 4.61 5.73 -5.28
CA THR A 19 3.73 6.48 -6.19
C THR A 19 2.42 6.86 -5.51
N ILE A 20 1.76 7.91 -5.99
CA ILE A 20 0.30 8.00 -5.83
C ILE A 20 -0.30 7.01 -6.82
N PHE A 21 -0.97 5.98 -6.29
CA PHE A 21 -1.58 4.94 -7.11
C PHE A 21 -3.06 5.19 -7.25
N TYR A 22 -3.54 5.14 -8.49
CA TYR A 22 -4.94 5.34 -8.84
C TYR A 22 -5.55 4.03 -9.33
N TRP A 23 -6.77 3.74 -8.91
CA TRP A 23 -7.55 2.62 -9.45
C TRP A 23 -9.02 3.01 -9.57
N GLN A 24 -9.76 2.24 -10.36
CA GLN A 24 -11.22 2.33 -10.43
C GLN A 24 -11.81 1.28 -9.50
N SER A 25 -12.64 1.71 -8.56
CA SER A 25 -13.30 0.77 -7.65
C SER A 25 -14.39 -0.03 -8.36
N LYS A 26 -14.89 -1.09 -7.73
CA LYS A 26 -16.04 -1.86 -8.23
C LYS A 26 -17.29 -1.00 -8.50
N GLN A 27 -17.39 0.16 -7.85
CA GLN A 27 -18.50 1.12 -8.03
C GLN A 27 -18.18 2.21 -9.08
N ALA A 28 -17.11 2.02 -9.87
CA ALA A 28 -16.60 2.98 -10.85
C ALA A 28 -16.22 4.34 -10.26
N LEU A 29 -15.80 4.37 -8.99
CA LEU A 29 -15.24 5.55 -8.36
C LEU A 29 -13.73 5.60 -8.61
N SER A 30 -13.22 6.77 -8.98
CA SER A 30 -11.79 7.02 -9.12
C SER A 30 -11.18 7.13 -7.73
N CYS A 31 -10.39 6.14 -7.33
CA CYS A 31 -9.79 6.06 -6.01
C CYS A 31 -8.28 6.23 -6.09
N HIS A 32 -7.65 6.67 -5.01
CA HIS A 32 -6.20 6.76 -4.92
C HIS A 32 -5.65 6.58 -3.51
N CYS A 33 -4.39 6.19 -3.44
CA CYS A 33 -3.64 6.03 -2.20
C CYS A 33 -2.15 6.32 -2.42
N LEU A 34 -1.39 6.48 -1.34
CA LEU A 34 0.07 6.38 -1.44
C LEU A 34 0.44 4.90 -1.42
N LEU A 35 1.03 4.43 -2.51
CA LEU A 35 1.53 3.07 -2.66
C LEU A 35 3.03 3.04 -2.47
N ARG A 36 3.51 2.15 -1.60
CA ARG A 36 4.93 1.87 -1.39
C ARG A 36 5.14 0.37 -1.52
N ILE A 37 5.96 -0.06 -2.46
CA ILE A 37 6.27 -1.46 -2.74
C ILE A 37 7.74 -1.69 -2.40
N TYR A 38 8.01 -2.62 -1.52
CA TYR A 38 9.35 -3.05 -1.11
C TYR A 38 9.57 -4.46 -1.62
N ILE A 39 10.58 -4.65 -2.45
CA ILE A 39 10.86 -5.91 -3.17
C ILE A 39 12.23 -6.39 -2.72
N ASP A 40 12.28 -7.58 -2.13
CA ASP A 40 13.50 -8.25 -1.67
C ASP A 40 13.71 -9.48 -2.57
N GLU A 41 14.42 -9.26 -3.69
CA GLU A 41 14.68 -10.28 -4.71
C GLU A 41 15.49 -11.45 -4.15
N VAL A 42 16.36 -11.19 -3.16
CA VAL A 42 17.23 -12.22 -2.54
C VAL A 42 16.39 -13.27 -1.80
N HIS A 43 15.30 -12.85 -1.17
CA HIS A 43 14.41 -13.73 -0.40
C HIS A 43 13.07 -13.98 -1.11
N GLU A 44 12.94 -13.60 -2.38
CA GLU A 44 11.75 -13.77 -3.23
C GLU A 44 10.44 -13.31 -2.56
N ARG A 45 10.47 -12.15 -1.89
CA ARG A 45 9.32 -11.60 -1.17
C ARG A 45 9.11 -10.13 -1.43
N ALA A 46 7.87 -9.67 -1.25
CA ALA A 46 7.54 -8.26 -1.34
C ALA A 46 6.54 -7.81 -0.26
N ILE A 47 6.59 -6.53 0.09
CA ILE A 47 5.57 -5.86 0.91
C ILE A 47 4.97 -4.73 0.09
N VAL A 48 3.64 -4.75 -0.04
CA VAL A 48 2.87 -3.64 -0.59
C VAL A 48 2.19 -2.92 0.56
N ILE A 49 2.54 -1.64 0.76
CA ILE A 49 1.92 -0.77 1.75
C ILE A 49 1.06 0.26 1.02
N ALA A 50 -0.24 0.16 1.19
CA ALA A 50 -1.21 1.12 0.70
C ALA A 50 -1.64 2.04 1.86
N SER A 51 -1.26 3.31 1.79
CA SER A 51 -1.59 4.30 2.82
C SER A 51 -2.79 5.13 2.38
N GLU A 52 -3.86 5.11 3.20
CA GLU A 52 -5.08 5.86 2.90
C GLU A 52 -4.82 7.36 3.07
N LEU A 53 -5.27 8.18 2.10
CA LEU A 53 -5.07 9.62 2.13
C LEU A 53 -6.41 10.33 2.34
N ASP A 54 -6.44 11.40 3.14
CA ASP A 54 -7.66 12.24 3.31
C ASP A 54 -8.22 12.72 1.97
N SER A 55 -7.36 12.96 0.98
CA SER A 55 -7.79 13.34 -0.37
C SER A 55 -8.64 12.28 -1.09
N ASN A 56 -8.64 11.02 -0.64
CA ASN A 56 -9.47 9.93 -1.15
C ASN A 56 -10.75 9.69 -0.32
N ARG A 57 -10.97 10.41 0.78
CA ARG A 57 -12.03 10.11 1.77
C ARG A 57 -13.47 10.03 1.23
N HIS A 58 -13.75 10.73 0.14
CA HIS A 58 -15.09 10.80 -0.48
C HIS A 58 -15.30 9.76 -1.59
N ASN A 59 -14.27 8.95 -1.87
CA ASN A 59 -14.31 7.87 -2.84
C ASN A 59 -14.52 6.54 -2.09
N THR A 60 -13.87 5.47 -2.56
CA THR A 60 -13.86 4.17 -1.88
C THR A 60 -12.65 4.07 -0.97
N ALA A 61 -12.88 3.85 0.33
CA ALA A 61 -11.83 3.51 1.29
C ALA A 61 -11.11 2.23 0.88
N ILE A 62 -9.82 2.09 1.24
CA ILE A 62 -9.04 0.91 0.86
C ILE A 62 -9.67 -0.36 1.44
N THR A 63 -10.19 -0.26 2.66
CA THR A 63 -10.87 -1.37 3.36
C THR A 63 -12.09 -1.89 2.60
N HIS A 64 -12.76 -1.06 1.81
CA HIS A 64 -13.96 -1.45 1.06
C HIS A 64 -13.64 -2.07 -0.33
N ASP A 65 -12.44 -1.86 -0.87
CA ASP A 65 -12.06 -2.42 -2.18
C ASP A 65 -10.59 -2.81 -2.30
N ILE A 66 -10.05 -3.42 -1.24
CA ILE A 66 -8.66 -3.89 -1.21
C ILE A 66 -8.35 -4.87 -2.35
N LYS A 67 -9.34 -5.65 -2.80
CA LYS A 67 -9.16 -6.59 -3.92
C LYS A 67 -9.05 -5.88 -5.26
N GLY A 68 -9.87 -4.85 -5.49
CA GLY A 68 -9.76 -4.00 -6.67
C GLY A 68 -8.38 -3.33 -6.71
N LEU A 69 -7.94 -2.79 -5.57
CA LEU A 69 -6.60 -2.23 -5.42
C LEU A 69 -5.50 -3.27 -5.72
N ALA A 70 -5.54 -4.44 -5.06
CA ALA A 70 -4.51 -5.46 -5.19
C ALA A 70 -4.39 -5.98 -6.63
N SER A 71 -5.53 -6.27 -7.28
CA SER A 71 -5.56 -6.66 -8.70
C SER A 71 -4.95 -5.57 -9.59
N ALA A 72 -5.30 -4.31 -9.37
CA ALA A 72 -4.77 -3.20 -10.15
C ALA A 72 -3.26 -3.00 -9.94
N VAL A 73 -2.77 -3.15 -8.70
CA VAL A 73 -1.34 -3.10 -8.37
C VAL A 73 -0.59 -4.23 -9.08
N VAL A 74 -1.05 -5.47 -8.96
CA VAL A 74 -0.44 -6.61 -9.64
C VAL A 74 -0.41 -6.38 -11.14
N GLN A 75 -1.53 -6.01 -11.76
CA GLN A 75 -1.58 -5.75 -13.20
C GLN A 75 -0.61 -4.63 -13.63
N THR A 76 -0.42 -3.60 -12.81
CA THR A 76 0.44 -2.45 -13.15
C THR A 76 1.92 -2.77 -12.96
N PHE A 77 2.25 -3.54 -11.91
CA PHE A 77 3.62 -3.72 -11.44
C PHE A 77 4.13 -5.15 -11.55
N GLU A 78 3.40 -6.07 -12.19
CA GLU A 78 3.74 -7.51 -12.31
C GLU A 78 5.20 -7.72 -12.74
N SER A 79 5.62 -7.06 -13.81
CA SER A 79 6.97 -7.17 -14.38
C SER A 79 8.07 -6.56 -13.50
N GLN A 80 7.71 -5.66 -12.58
CA GLN A 80 8.65 -5.02 -11.65
C GLN A 80 8.72 -5.74 -10.31
N ILE A 81 7.59 -6.28 -9.82
CA ILE A 81 7.51 -6.99 -8.54
C ILE A 81 8.28 -8.30 -8.61
N GLY A 82 8.12 -9.07 -9.70
CA GLY A 82 8.94 -10.26 -9.98
C GLY A 82 8.85 -11.42 -8.97
N VAL A 83 8.07 -11.28 -7.89
CA VAL A 83 7.86 -12.33 -6.87
C VAL A 83 6.51 -13.02 -7.04
N PRO A 84 6.36 -14.28 -6.61
CA PRO A 84 5.07 -14.95 -6.59
C PRO A 84 4.04 -14.18 -5.75
N LEU A 85 2.79 -14.12 -6.21
CA LEU A 85 1.75 -13.30 -5.59
C LEU A 85 1.44 -13.71 -4.15
N GLU A 86 1.57 -15.01 -3.85
CA GLU A 86 1.46 -15.56 -2.50
C GLU A 86 2.58 -15.13 -1.55
N GLN A 87 3.69 -14.60 -2.07
CA GLN A 87 4.80 -14.04 -1.30
C GLN A 87 4.68 -12.52 -1.12
N ILE A 88 3.59 -11.91 -1.60
CA ILE A 88 3.31 -10.48 -1.40
C ILE A 88 2.52 -10.31 -0.09
N VAL A 89 3.11 -9.59 0.85
CA VAL A 89 2.43 -9.15 2.06
C VAL A 89 1.73 -7.82 1.81
N TRP A 90 0.40 -7.80 1.94
CA TRP A 90 -0.41 -6.60 1.77
C TRP A 90 -0.64 -5.92 3.11
N ILE A 91 -0.29 -4.65 3.20
CA ILE A 91 -0.48 -3.81 4.38
C ILE A 91 -1.33 -2.60 4.01
N VAL A 92 -2.39 -2.38 4.76
CA VAL A 92 -3.13 -1.12 4.77
C VAL A 92 -2.61 -0.26 5.92
N HIS A 93 -2.31 0.98 5.62
CA HIS A 93 -1.72 1.94 6.54
C HIS A 93 -2.66 3.14 6.70
N TYR A 94 -2.98 3.47 7.94
CA TYR A 94 -3.86 4.57 8.30
C TYR A 94 -3.19 5.41 9.38
N GLY A 95 -3.29 6.73 9.28
CA GLY A 95 -2.67 7.64 10.25
C GLY A 95 -3.33 9.01 10.24
N ASP A 96 -2.68 10.01 10.82
CA ASP A 96 -3.18 11.39 10.84
C ASP A 96 -3.37 11.97 9.43
N PHE A 97 -2.54 11.56 8.45
CA PHE A 97 -2.63 11.91 7.04
C PHE A 97 -3.86 11.31 6.31
N SER A 98 -4.53 10.33 6.92
CA SER A 98 -5.72 9.69 6.36
C SER A 98 -7.01 10.46 6.68
N GLN A 99 -6.92 11.50 7.53
CA GLN A 99 -8.08 12.25 8.02
C GLN A 99 -7.94 13.76 7.80
N PRO A 100 -9.06 14.51 7.80
CA PRO A 100 -9.00 15.95 7.77
C PRO A 100 -8.27 16.45 9.01
N ARG A 101 -7.37 17.42 8.83
CA ARG A 101 -6.65 18.03 9.94
C ARG A 101 -7.63 18.75 10.87
N SER A 102 -7.80 18.20 12.08
CA SER A 102 -8.63 18.75 13.15
C SER A 102 -7.87 18.63 14.48
N TYR A 103 -8.32 19.35 15.52
CA TYR A 103 -7.71 19.21 16.85
C TYR A 103 -7.77 17.77 17.37
N GLU A 104 -8.83 17.03 17.05
CA GLU A 104 -9.07 15.65 17.50
C GLU A 104 -8.19 14.64 16.74
N ASN A 105 -7.75 14.98 15.53
CA ASN A 105 -7.02 14.07 14.63
C ASN A 105 -5.51 14.31 14.62
N ILE A 106 -5.02 15.41 15.23
CA ILE A 106 -3.59 15.69 15.32
C ILE A 106 -2.91 14.66 16.23
N GLY A 107 -1.86 14.02 15.72
CA GLY A 107 -1.12 13.01 16.48
C GLY A 107 -1.84 11.66 16.57
N PHE A 108 -2.85 11.42 15.71
CA PHE A 108 -3.41 10.09 15.54
C PHE A 108 -2.29 9.11 15.16
N SER A 109 -2.19 8.01 15.90
CA SER A 109 -1.10 7.06 15.73
C SER A 109 -1.26 6.24 14.44
N ASP A 110 -0.14 5.96 13.77
CA ASP A 110 -0.13 5.04 12.64
C ASP A 110 -0.64 3.64 13.02
N GLU A 111 -1.67 3.21 12.31
CA GLU A 111 -2.25 1.88 12.34
C GLU A 111 -1.88 1.11 11.07
N PHE A 112 -1.41 -0.11 11.25
CA PHE A 112 -1.06 -1.02 10.15
C PHE A 112 -1.92 -2.26 10.25
N SER A 113 -2.57 -2.63 9.16
CA SER A 113 -3.34 -3.86 9.05
C SER A 113 -2.78 -4.73 7.95
N ARG A 114 -2.37 -5.95 8.28
CA ARG A 114 -2.07 -6.97 7.29
C ARG A 114 -3.37 -7.51 6.71
N VAL A 115 -3.40 -7.68 5.40
CA VAL A 115 -4.53 -8.27 4.68
C VAL A 115 -4.08 -9.55 4.01
N ASP A 116 -4.60 -10.67 4.48
CA ASP A 116 -4.39 -11.96 3.82
C ASP A 116 -5.43 -12.12 2.71
N LEU A 117 -4.94 -12.03 1.48
CA LEU A 117 -5.73 -12.17 0.27
C LEU A 117 -5.54 -13.59 -0.29
N PRO A 118 -6.52 -14.50 -0.11
CA PRO A 118 -6.40 -15.85 -0.66
C PRO A 118 -6.36 -15.78 -2.19
N TRP A 119 -5.31 -16.37 -2.76
CA TRP A 119 -5.09 -16.45 -4.20
C TRP A 119 -5.49 -17.84 -4.71
N TYR A 120 -6.39 -17.91 -5.70
CA TYR A 120 -6.84 -19.16 -6.31
C TYR A 120 -6.42 -19.20 -7.78
N GLY A 121 -5.12 -19.41 -8.02
CA GLY A 121 -4.56 -19.58 -9.36
C GLY A 121 -4.38 -18.26 -10.11
N THR A 122 -5.42 -17.76 -10.79
CA THR A 122 -5.34 -16.52 -11.59
C THR A 122 -6.19 -15.38 -11.03
N SER A 123 -6.91 -15.62 -9.94
CA SER A 123 -7.76 -14.61 -9.32
C SER A 123 -7.65 -14.58 -7.80
N LEU A 124 -7.89 -13.39 -7.25
CA LEU A 124 -8.24 -13.24 -5.84
C LEU A 124 -9.55 -13.99 -5.57
N GLY A 125 -9.61 -14.73 -4.46
CA GLY A 125 -10.84 -15.40 -4.03
C GLY A 125 -12.00 -14.44 -3.78
N GLU A 126 -13.17 -14.98 -3.44
CA GLU A 126 -14.31 -14.17 -2.98
C GLU A 126 -14.12 -13.65 -1.53
N GLY A 127 -14.89 -12.62 -1.12
CA GLY A 127 -14.82 -12.02 0.24
C GLY A 127 -13.97 -10.75 0.38
N GLU A 128 -13.68 -10.30 1.60
CA GLU A 128 -12.90 -9.07 1.91
C GLU A 128 -11.43 -9.35 2.30
N GLY A 129 -11.02 -10.62 2.35
CA GLY A 129 -9.74 -11.04 2.93
C GLY A 129 -9.79 -11.14 4.45
N PHE A 130 -8.71 -11.63 5.05
CA PHE A 130 -8.58 -11.67 6.51
C PHE A 130 -7.70 -10.51 6.98
N TRP A 131 -8.20 -9.74 7.94
CA TRP A 131 -7.55 -8.53 8.43
C TRP A 131 -6.94 -8.76 9.79
N THR A 132 -5.66 -8.43 9.93
CA THR A 132 -4.93 -8.51 11.19
C THR A 132 -4.27 -7.17 11.50
N VAL A 133 -4.72 -6.51 12.58
CA VAL A 133 -4.05 -5.29 13.08
C VAL A 133 -2.67 -5.65 13.61
N LEU A 134 -1.64 -5.04 13.05
CA LEU A 134 -0.24 -5.26 13.39
C LEU A 134 0.14 -4.42 14.61
N ARG A 135 0.16 -5.07 15.78
CA ARG A 135 0.73 -4.51 17.01
C ARG A 135 2.26 -4.44 16.92
N ALA A 136 2.90 -3.78 17.89
CA ALA A 136 4.33 -3.46 17.85
C ALA A 136 5.27 -4.64 17.52
N ALA A 137 5.06 -5.82 18.12
CA ALA A 137 5.90 -6.99 17.88
C ALA A 137 5.70 -7.60 16.46
N PRO A 138 4.48 -7.97 16.03
CA PRO A 138 4.22 -8.40 14.65
C PRO A 138 4.65 -7.37 13.60
N ARG A 139 4.45 -6.08 13.89
CA ARG A 139 4.87 -4.99 13.01
C ARG A 139 6.39 -4.98 12.82
N LYS A 140 7.17 -5.15 13.90
CA LYS A 140 8.63 -5.21 13.81
C LYS A 140 9.10 -6.47 13.07
N GLU A 141 8.41 -7.58 13.20
CA GLU A 141 8.75 -8.81 12.46
C GLU A 141 8.54 -8.64 10.96
N ILE A 142 7.39 -8.10 10.55
CA ILE A 142 7.02 -7.96 9.14
C ILE A 142 7.77 -6.79 8.48
N LEU A 143 7.85 -5.64 9.15
CA LEU A 143 8.42 -4.41 8.60
C LEU A 143 9.88 -4.18 9.04
N GLY A 144 10.47 -5.06 9.86
CA GLY A 144 11.78 -4.80 10.47
C GLY A 144 12.97 -4.79 9.50
N TRP A 145 12.77 -5.26 8.27
CA TRP A 145 13.76 -5.25 7.20
C TRP A 145 13.55 -4.11 6.19
N ILE A 146 12.50 -3.28 6.37
CA ILE A 146 12.28 -2.10 5.55
C ILE A 146 12.50 -0.82 6.37
N ASP A 147 12.94 0.23 5.68
CA ASP A 147 12.99 1.59 6.21
C ASP A 147 11.70 2.31 5.77
N LEU A 148 10.73 2.40 6.69
CA LEU A 148 9.44 3.01 6.39
C LEU A 148 9.49 4.52 6.66
N GLU A 149 9.64 5.29 5.59
CA GLU A 149 9.65 6.74 5.69
C GLU A 149 8.26 7.32 6.06
N PRO A 150 8.22 8.45 6.80
CA PRO A 150 6.98 9.18 7.07
C PRO A 150 6.22 9.52 5.78
N VAL A 151 4.89 9.42 5.83
CA VAL A 151 4.02 9.62 4.66
C VAL A 151 4.14 11.04 4.11
N ASP A 152 4.14 12.05 4.97
CA ASP A 152 4.28 13.46 4.61
C ASP A 152 5.58 13.74 3.82
N ARG A 153 6.69 13.14 4.24
CA ARG A 153 7.97 13.25 3.52
C ARG A 153 7.88 12.64 2.13
N VAL A 154 7.33 11.43 2.00
CA VAL A 154 7.20 10.76 0.70
C VAL A 154 6.28 11.55 -0.23
N LEU A 155 5.18 12.10 0.28
CA LEU A 155 4.27 12.94 -0.50
C LEU A 155 4.96 14.23 -0.98
N ALA A 156 5.79 14.86 -0.13
CA ALA A 156 6.56 16.04 -0.50
C ALA A 156 7.59 15.72 -1.61
N GLU A 157 8.27 14.57 -1.51
CA GLU A 157 9.19 14.09 -2.55
C GLU A 157 8.44 13.86 -3.88
N LEU A 158 7.31 13.16 -3.86
CA LEU A 158 6.49 12.91 -5.06
C LEU A 158 5.93 14.19 -5.69
N ALA A 159 5.60 15.22 -4.90
CA ALA A 159 5.10 16.49 -5.43
C ALA A 159 6.19 17.35 -6.09
N SER A 160 7.47 17.04 -5.85
CA SER A 160 8.62 17.79 -6.38
C SER A 160 9.13 17.29 -7.75
N HIS A 161 8.52 16.22 -8.27
CA HIS A 161 8.87 15.54 -9.53
C HIS A 161 7.69 15.54 -10.51
#